data_AF-A0A9E0I0R0-F1
#
_entry.id   AF-A0A9E0I0R0-F1
#
_cell.length_a   1.000
_cell.length_b   1.000
_cell.length_c   1.000
_cell.angle_alpha   90.00
_cell.angle_beta   90.00
_cell.angle_gamma   90.00
#
_symmetry.space_group_name_H-M   'P 1'
#
loop_
_entity.id
_entity.type
_entity.pdbx_description
1 polymer ?
#
loop_
_entity_poly.entity_id
_entity_poly.type
_entity_poly.pdbx_seq_one_letter_code
_entity_poly.pdbx_strand_id
1 'polypeptide(L)' 'MNPQQDFKLPSLSPFLKLYKAPDDQRSGEPVWTLHNPSSNTYFRLNWFGFECVSRFSFHKTAQSLKQAV' A
#
# COMPACT_ATOMS: atom_id res chain seq x y z
N MET A 1 15.88 -11.40 -15.83
CA MET A 1 14.56 -11.31 -15.18
C MET A 1 13.54 -11.02 -16.26
N ASN A 2 12.53 -11.87 -16.42
CA ASN A 2 11.56 -11.74 -17.50
C ASN A 2 10.54 -10.64 -17.15
N PRO A 3 10.44 -9.51 -17.88
CA PRO A 3 9.57 -8.38 -17.53
C PRO A 3 8.06 -8.68 -17.69
N GLN A 4 7.69 -9.91 -18.08
CA GLN A 4 6.34 -10.32 -18.47
C GLN A 4 5.67 -11.28 -17.46
N GLN A 5 6.34 -11.66 -16.38
CA GLN A 5 5.69 -12.50 -15.35
C GLN A 5 4.91 -11.61 -14.38
N ASP A 6 3.59 -11.59 -14.57
CA ASP A 6 2.66 -10.99 -13.61
C ASP A 6 2.73 -11.74 -12.27
N PHE A 7 2.84 -10.98 -11.19
CA PHE A 7 3.01 -11.53 -9.85
C PHE A 7 1.64 -11.65 -9.17
N LYS A 8 1.30 -12.85 -8.70
CA LYS A 8 0.07 -13.06 -7.92
C LYS A 8 0.22 -12.42 -6.55
N LEU A 9 -0.70 -11.52 -6.21
CA LEU A 9 -0.67 -10.84 -4.92
C LEU A 9 -1.01 -11.84 -3.79
N PRO A 10 -0.29 -11.81 -2.66
CA PRO A 10 -0.70 -12.54 -1.47
C PRO A 10 -2.00 -11.94 -0.90
N SER A 11 -2.62 -12.60 0.08
CA SER A 11 -3.67 -11.95 0.86
C SER A 11 -3.06 -10.93 1.81
N LEU A 12 -3.61 -9.71 1.84
CA LEU A 12 -3.22 -8.74 2.84
C LEU A 12 -3.77 -9.16 4.21
N SER A 13 -2.99 -8.96 5.27
CA SER A 13 -3.48 -9.21 6.63
C SER A 13 -4.67 -8.28 6.94
N PRO A 14 -5.82 -8.82 7.40
CA PRO A 14 -7.02 -8.03 7.68
C PRO A 14 -6.85 -7.09 8.89
N PHE A 15 -5.79 -7.29 9.68
CA PHE A 15 -5.51 -6.49 10.86
C PHE A 15 -4.62 -5.28 10.58
N LEU A 16 -4.14 -5.12 9.34
CA LEU A 16 -3.41 -3.90 8.97
C LEU A 16 -4.34 -2.69 9.07
N LYS A 17 -3.82 -1.60 9.62
CA LYS A 17 -4.58 -0.36 9.81
C LYS A 17 -3.88 0.78 9.09
N LEU A 18 -4.65 1.56 8.34
CA LEU A 18 -4.20 2.80 7.72
C LEU A 18 -4.67 3.98 8.56
N TYR A 19 -3.74 4.89 8.87
CA TYR A 19 -4.00 6.12 9.58
C TYR A 19 -3.53 7.30 8.75
N LYS A 20 -4.34 8.36 8.66
CA LYS A 20 -3.87 9.61 8.06
C LYS A 20 -2.77 10.21 8.96
N ALA A 21 -1.65 10.59 8.37
CA ALA A 21 -0.57 11.29 9.06
C ALA A 21 -0.59 12.78 8.67
N PRO A 22 0.11 13.65 9.42
CA PRO A 22 0.36 15.02 8.98
C PRO A 22 1.03 15.00 7.61
N ASP A 23 0.64 15.93 6.73
CA ASP A 23 1.18 16.04 5.38
C ASP A 23 2.72 16.15 5.41
N ASP A 24 3.37 15.71 4.33
CA ASP A 24 4.82 15.76 4.26
C ASP A 24 5.34 17.20 4.35
N GLN A 25 6.24 17.46 5.29
CA GLN A 25 6.72 18.82 5.55
C GLN A 25 7.54 19.42 4.39
N ARG A 26 8.06 18.59 3.48
CA ARG A 26 8.86 19.03 2.33
C ARG A 26 8.01 19.16 1.08
N SER A 27 7.21 18.15 0.75
CA SER A 27 6.39 18.16 -0.48
C SER A 27 4.99 18.74 -0.28
N GLY A 28 4.49 18.82 0.95
CA GLY A 28 3.11 19.20 1.27
C GLY A 28 2.09 18.12 0.92
N GLU A 29 2.54 16.96 0.47
CA GLU A 29 1.65 15.90 0.00
C GLU A 29 1.05 15.12 1.17
N PRO A 30 -0.18 14.61 1.01
CA PRO A 30 -0.79 13.79 2.02
C PRO A 30 -0.04 12.47 2.17
N VAL A 31 0.11 12.02 3.41
CA VAL A 31 0.79 10.77 3.75
C VAL A 31 -0.03 9.95 4.74
N TRP A 32 0.21 8.64 4.73
CA TRP A 32 -0.46 7.69 5.62
C TRP A 32 0.56 6.87 6.39
N THR A 33 0.15 6.41 7.56
CA THR A 33 0.88 5.39 8.33
C THR A 33 0.14 4.07 8.22
N LEU A 34 0.83 3.04 7.75
CA LEU A 34 0.40 1.65 7.82
C LEU A 34 0.95 1.04 9.11
N HIS A 35 0.07 0.60 9.98
CA HIS A 35 0.40 -0.10 11.21
C HIS A 35 0.14 -1.60 11.05
N ASN A 36 1.17 -2.42 11.28
CA ASN A 36 1.04 -3.86 11.46
C ASN A 36 1.04 -4.21 12.96
N PRO A 37 -0.13 -4.52 13.55
CA PRO A 37 -0.21 -4.80 14.98
C PRO A 37 0.46 -6.12 15.40
N SER A 38 0.63 -7.08 14.48
CA SER A 38 1.25 -8.38 14.80
C SER A 38 2.74 -8.29 15.14
N SER A 39 3.43 -7.32 14.55
CA SER A 39 4.84 -7.06 14.79
C SER A 39 5.12 -5.69 15.41
N ASN A 40 4.06 -4.92 15.73
CA ASN A 40 4.15 -3.54 16.21
C ASN A 40 5.04 -2.66 15.30
N THR A 41 4.91 -2.80 13.99
CA THR A 41 5.70 -2.05 13.01
C THR A 41 4.86 -1.02 12.27
N TYR A 42 5.52 0.07 11.89
CA TYR A 42 4.89 1.21 11.25
C TYR A 42 5.64 1.56 9.97
N PHE A 43 4.89 1.84 8.90
CA PHE A 43 5.43 2.23 7.61
C PHE A 43 4.77 3.53 7.16
N ARG A 44 5.58 4.49 6.71
CA ARG A 44 5.07 5.71 6.09
C ARG A 44 4.79 5.45 4.60
N LEU A 45 3.61 5.81 4.14
CA LEU A 45 3.17 5.69 2.77
C LEU A 45 2.97 7.08 2.16
N ASN A 46 3.52 7.27 0.96
CA ASN A 46 3.09 8.36 0.08
C ASN A 46 1.71 8.04 -0.52
N TRP A 47 1.18 8.98 -1.32
CA TRP A 47 -0.11 8.81 -1.99
C TRP A 47 -0.21 7.49 -2.79
N PHE A 48 0.79 7.20 -3.64
CA PHE A 48 0.78 5.98 -4.46
C PHE A 48 0.78 4.68 -3.62
N GLY A 49 1.55 4.65 -2.54
CA GLY A 49 1.58 3.52 -1.61
C GLY A 49 0.25 3.33 -0.89
N PHE A 50 -0.38 4.44 -0.46
CA PHE A 50 -1.72 4.43 0.12
C PHE A 50 -2.76 3.85 -0.85
N GLU A 51 -2.77 4.30 -2.10
CA GLU A 51 -3.71 3.83 -3.12
C GLU A 51 -3.56 2.33 -3.39
N CYS A 52 -2.31 1.85 -3.49
CA CYS A 52 -1.99 0.43 -3.62
C CYS A 52 -2.53 -0.41 -2.46
N VAL A 53 -2.28 0.00 -1.22
CA VAL A 53 -2.72 -0.76 -0.03
C VAL A 53 -4.24 -0.74 0.12
N SER A 54 -4.88 0.41 -0.15
CA SER A 54 -6.33 0.58 -0.02
C SER A 54 -7.11 -0.27 -1.02
N ARG A 55 -6.54 -0.49 -2.21
CA ARG A 55 -7.17 -1.32 -3.26
C ARG A 55 -6.68 -2.77 -3.28
N PHE A 56 -5.67 -3.12 -2.48
CA PHE A 56 -4.96 -4.38 -2.58
C PHE A 56 -5.89 -5.60 -2.58
N SER A 57 -6.89 -5.62 -1.70
CA SER A 57 -7.84 -6.72 -1.57
C SER A 57 -8.80 -6.91 -2.76
N PHE A 58 -8.91 -5.93 -3.66
CA PHE A 58 -9.76 -6.03 -4.87
C PHE A 58 -9.03 -6.65 -6.05
N HIS A 59 -7.72 -6.88 -5.94
CA HIS A 59 -6.88 -7.31 -7.04
C HIS A 59 -6.17 -8.64 -6.72
N LYS A 60 -6.03 -9.50 -7.74
CA LYS A 60 -5.36 -10.81 -7.60
C LYS A 60 -3.93 -10.78 -8.11
N THR A 61 -3.57 -9.80 -8.92
CA THR A 61 -2.25 -9.71 -9.54
C THR A 61 -1.69 -8.29 -9.47
N ALA A 62 -0.36 -8.20 -9.45
CA ALA A 62 0.36 -6.93 -9.38
C ALA A 62 0.02 -6.04 -10.59
N GLN A 63 -0.16 -6.62 -11.77
CA GLN A 63 -0.53 -5.86 -12.96
C GLN A 63 -1.94 -5.25 -12.84
N SER A 64 -2.92 -6.02 -12.35
CA SER A 64 -4.29 -5.49 -12.17
C SER A 64 -4.36 -4.37 -11.13
N LEU A 65 -3.56 -4.45 -10.06
CA LEU A 65 -3.48 -3.40 -9.04
C LEU A 65 -2.83 -2.13 -9.59
N LYS A 66 -1.73 -2.28 -10.34
CA LYS A 66 -1.03 -1.13 -10.96
C LYS A 66 -1.89 -0.36 -11.95
N GLN A 67 -2.82 -1.03 -12.63
CA GLN A 67 -3.74 -0.39 -13.57
C GLN A 67 -4.90 0.36 -12.89
N ALA A 68 -5.12 0.13 -11.60
CA ALA A 68 -6.22 0.68 -10.82
C ALA A 68 -5.80 1.88 -9.92
N VAL A 69 -4.52 2.24 -9.95
CA VAL A 69 -3.91 3.38 -9.24
C VAL A 69 -3.43 4.39 -10.28
#